data_AF-A5UNS4-F1
#
_entry.id   AF-A5UNS4-F1
#
_cell.length_a   1.000
_cell.length_b   1.000
_cell.length_c   1.000
_cell.angle_alpha   90.00
_cell.angle_beta   90.00
_cell.angle_gamma   90.00
#
_symmetry.space_group_name_H-M   'P 1'
#
loop_
_entity.id
_entity.type
_entity.pdbx_description
1 polymer ?
#
loop_
_entity_poly.entity_id
_entity_poly.type
_entity_poly.pdbx_seq_one_letter_code
_entity_poly.pdbx_strand_id
1 'polypeptide(L)' 'MPILEYTTKLSKGGPNSIRSIVPQDVIKLLELELGDSLHWIVNIDEGITVSIEKAEK' A
#
# COMPACT_ATOMS: atom_id res chain seq x y z
N MET A 1 10.82 -15.83 -0.74
CA MET A 1 10.02 -14.98 0.18
C MET A 1 8.56 -15.15 -0.20
N PRO A 2 7.62 -15.23 0.76
CA PRO A 2 6.20 -15.28 0.42
C PRO A 2 5.79 -13.98 -0.26
N ILE A 3 5.11 -14.10 -1.41
CA ILE A 3 4.49 -12.96 -2.11
C ILE A 3 3.04 -12.91 -1.64
N LEU A 4 2.63 -11.78 -1.03
CA LEU A 4 1.24 -11.55 -0.67
C LEU A 4 0.54 -10.87 -1.84
N GLU A 5 -0.28 -11.62 -2.56
CA GLU A 5 -1.13 -11.09 -3.62
C GLU A 5 -2.51 -10.70 -3.05
N TYR A 6 -2.99 -9.49 -3.37
CA TYR A 6 -4.33 -9.07 -3.01
C TYR A 6 -4.94 -8.12 -4.03
N THR A 7 -6.27 -8.18 -4.16
CA THR A 7 -7.05 -7.25 -4.98
C THR A 7 -7.76 -6.26 -4.07
N THR A 8 -7.55 -4.96 -4.29
CA THR A 8 -8.22 -3.90 -3.54
C THR A 8 -8.99 -2.97 -4.47
N LYS A 9 -10.00 -2.28 -3.92
CA LYS A 9 -10.73 -1.25 -4.65
C LYS A 9 -10.01 0.09 -4.48
N LEU A 10 -9.80 0.77 -5.61
CA LEU A 10 -9.35 2.15 -5.63
C LEU A 10 -10.56 3.08 -5.57
N SER A 11 -10.49 4.10 -4.72
CA SER A 11 -11.51 5.14 -4.59
C SER A 11 -10.85 6.52 -4.66
N LYS A 12 -11.66 7.53 -4.98
CA LYS A 12 -11.19 8.92 -4.98
C LYS A 12 -11.04 9.40 -3.53
N GLY A 13 -9.82 9.75 -3.14
CA GLY A 13 -9.49 10.26 -1.80
C GLY A 13 -9.58 11.78 -1.66
N GLY A 14 -9.66 12.50 -2.78
CA GLY A 14 -9.65 13.96 -2.86
C GLY A 14 -9.58 14.47 -4.30
N PRO A 15 -9.37 15.78 -4.52
CA PRO A 15 -9.30 16.36 -5.87
C PRO A 15 -8.22 15.70 -6.74
N ASN A 16 -7.04 15.45 -6.14
CA ASN A 16 -5.86 14.90 -6.80
C ASN A 16 -5.28 13.69 -6.04
N SER A 17 -6.11 12.94 -5.31
CA SER A 17 -5.64 11.76 -4.55
C SER A 17 -6.53 10.54 -4.79
N ILE A 18 -5.87 9.38 -4.85
CA ILE A 18 -6.50 8.07 -4.90
C ILE A 18 -6.24 7.41 -3.55
N ARG A 19 -7.24 6.73 -3.01
CA ARG A 19 -7.14 5.93 -1.80
C ARG A 19 -7.39 4.47 -2.16
N SER A 20 -6.67 3.56 -1.52
CA SER A 20 -7.00 2.14 -1.51
C SER A 20 -7.22 1.67 -0.08
N ILE A 21 -7.89 0.53 0.05
CA ILE A 21 -7.96 -0.17 1.33
C ILE A 21 -6.68 -1.00 1.46
N VAL A 22 -5.92 -0.74 2.52
CA VAL A 22 -4.79 -1.58 2.92
C VAL A 22 -5.35 -2.81 3.64
N PRO A 23 -5.06 -4.05 3.19
CA PRO A 23 -5.55 -5.26 3.84
C PRO A 23 -5.08 -5.37 5.30
N GLN A 24 -5.89 -6.02 6.14
CA GLN A 24 -5.55 -6.24 7.55
C GLN A 24 -4.24 -7.01 7.73
N ASP A 25 -3.92 -7.93 6.83
CA ASP A 25 -2.70 -8.72 6.91
C ASP A 25 -1.45 -7.86 6.65
N VAL A 26 -1.54 -6.87 5.75
CA VAL A 26 -0.47 -5.89 5.52
C VAL A 26 -0.28 -5.00 6.75
N ILE A 27 -1.39 -4.56 7.37
CA ILE A 27 -1.36 -3.77 8.61
C ILE A 27 -0.64 -4.53 9.73
N LYS A 28 -0.95 -5.82 9.90
CA LYS A 28 -0.30 -6.67 10.91
C LYS A 28 1.16 -6.95 10.58
N LEU A 29 1.47 -7.26 9.32
CA LEU A 29 2.81 -7.61 8.88
C LEU A 29 3.79 -6.44 9.01
N LEU A 30 3.33 -5.23 8.70
CA LEU A 30 4.12 -4.00 8.77
C LEU A 30 3.95 -3.25 10.11
N GLU A 31 3.22 -3.83 11.07
CA GLU A 31 2.95 -3.24 12.39
C GLU A 31 2.51 -1.76 12.28
N LEU A 32 1.50 -1.51 11.45
CA LEU A 32 1.02 -0.16 11.15
C LEU A 32 0.01 0.31 12.19
N GLU A 33 0.18 1.54 12.65
CA GLU A 33 -0.77 2.23 13.51
C GLU A 33 -1.49 3.37 12.77
N LEU A 34 -2.63 3.80 13.31
CA LEU A 34 -3.33 4.96 12.77
C LEU A 34 -2.45 6.21 12.93
N GLY A 35 -2.09 6.82 11.81
CA GLY A 35 -1.20 7.97 11.76
C GLY A 35 0.18 7.66 11.17
N ASP A 36 0.53 6.38 11.04
CA ASP A 36 1.74 5.97 10.35
C ASP A 36 1.71 6.36 8.87
N SER A 37 2.88 6.71 8.34
CA SER A 37 3.08 6.96 6.92
C SER A 37 3.58 5.70 6.23
N LEU A 38 3.14 5.52 4.99
CA LEU A 38 3.56 4.42 4.12
C LEU A 38 4.20 4.99 2.86
N HIS A 39 5.31 4.41 2.43
CA HIS A 39 5.80 4.62 1.08
C HIS A 39 5.12 3.63 0.14
N TRP A 40 4.40 4.16 -0.83
CA TRP A 40 3.88 3.38 -1.96
C TRP A 40 4.84 3.53 -3.12
N ILE A 41 5.61 2.47 -3.36
CA ILE A 41 6.58 2.41 -4.45
C ILE A 41 5.91 1.68 -5.61
N VAL A 42 5.61 2.42 -6.67
CA VAL A 42 5.01 1.87 -7.89
C VAL A 42 6.12 1.64 -8.91
N ASN A 43 6.40 0.38 -9.19
CA ASN A 43 7.32 -0.03 -10.25
C ASN A 43 6.49 -0.38 -11.50
N ILE A 44 6.78 0.30 -12.60
CA ILE A 44 6.12 0.09 -13.89
C ILE A 44 7.18 -0.40 -14.88
N ASP A 45 7.21 -1.71 -15.11
CA ASP A 45 8.13 -2.40 -16.01
C ASP A 45 7.36 -3.26 -17.04
N GLU A 46 7.33 -4.58 -16.86
CA GLU A 46 6.51 -5.54 -17.61
C GLU A 46 5.08 -5.65 -17.02
N GLY A 47 4.84 -4.99 -15.89
CA GLY A 47 3.54 -4.85 -15.25
C GLY A 47 3.51 -3.68 -14.28
N ILE A 48 2.48 -3.62 -13.43
CA ILE A 48 2.42 -2.67 -12.31
C ILE A 48 2.64 -3.46 -11.04
N THR A 49 3.81 -3.29 -10.43
CA THR A 49 4.12 -3.84 -9.10
C THR A 49 4.07 -2.72 -8.07
N VAL A 50 3.26 -2.90 -7.02
CA VAL A 50 3.20 -1.95 -5.90
C VAL A 50 3.87 -2.57 -4.69
N SER A 51 4.97 -1.98 -4.25
CA SER A 51 5.62 -2.31 -2.99
C SER A 51 5.20 -1.32 -1.92
N ILE A 52 4.93 -1.82 -0.72
CA ILE A 52 4.55 -1.01 0.43
C ILE A 52 5.60 -1.24 1.51
N GLU A 53 6.18 -0.15 2.00
CA GLU A 53 7.09 -0.16 3.14
C GLU A 53 6.65 0.89 4.16
N LYS A 54 6.92 0.60 5.44
CA LYS A 54 6.67 1.55 6.53
C LYS A 54 7.65 2.72 6.37
N ALA A 55 7.14 3.95 6.39
CA ALA A 55 8.00 5.11 6.35
C ALA A 55 8.69 5.26 7.70
N GLU A 56 10.00 5.01 7.75
CA GLU A 56 10.83 5.34 8.91
C GLU A 56 11.18 6.83 8.87
N LYS A 57 11.14 7.48 10.03
CA LYS A 57 11.47 8.90 10.20
C LYS A 57 12.85 9.08 10.80
#